data_AF-A0A314Z2N6-F1
#
_entry.id   AF-A0A314Z2N6-F1
#
_cell.length_a   1.000
_cell.length_b   1.000
_cell.length_c   1.000
_cell.angle_alpha   90.00
_cell.angle_beta   90.00
_cell.angle_gamma   90.00
#
_symmetry.space_group_name_H-M   'P 1'
#
loop_
_entity.id
_entity.type
_entity.pdbx_description
1 polymer ?
#
loop_
_entity_poly.entity_id
_entity_poly.type
_entity_poly.pdbx_seq_one_letter_code
_entity_poly.pdbx_strand_id
1 'polypeptide(L)'
;MAKKKVVERYVGDPNYQFLHDRVSDLFAEKLKSDIEKLKKQDIHEISSTPYFCPSLDYYMERATLLCESVARKIFPRESSPEYRVVSEAHYVTPTESETG
;
A
#
# COMPACT_ATOMS: atom_id res chain seq x y z
N MET A 1 -0.22 -18.41 2.99
CA MET A 1 -1.34 -18.91 2.13
C MET A 1 -2.25 -17.80 1.58
N ALA A 2 -2.67 -16.81 2.37
CA ALA A 2 -3.58 -15.72 1.90
C ALA A 2 -2.96 -14.80 0.83
N LYS A 3 -1.74 -14.26 1.05
CA LYS A 3 -1.06 -13.39 0.08
C LYS A 3 -0.90 -14.02 -1.32
N LYS A 4 -0.55 -15.30 -1.38
CA LYS A 4 -0.43 -16.06 -2.65
C LYS A 4 -1.75 -16.09 -3.44
N LYS A 5 -2.88 -16.33 -2.76
CA LYS A 5 -4.21 -16.31 -3.40
C LYS A 5 -4.61 -14.93 -3.92
N VAL A 6 -4.19 -13.86 -3.24
CA VAL A 6 -4.47 -12.48 -3.66
C VAL A 6 -3.67 -12.13 -4.92
N VAL A 7 -2.39 -12.50 -4.97
CA VAL A 7 -1.55 -12.32 -6.17
C VAL A 7 -2.10 -13.11 -7.35
N GLU A 8 -2.49 -14.37 -7.13
CA GLU A 8 -3.13 -15.19 -8.17
C GLU A 8 -4.41 -14.55 -8.69
N ARG A 9 -5.24 -13.97 -7.81
CA ARG A 9 -6.44 -13.22 -8.21
C ARG A 9 -6.11 -11.93 -8.96
N TYR A 10 -5.12 -11.18 -8.51
CA TYR A 10 -4.67 -9.96 -9.18
C TYR A 10 -4.19 -10.22 -10.60
N VAL A 11 -3.44 -11.31 -10.81
CA VAL A 11 -2.94 -11.68 -12.14
C VAL A 11 -4.02 -12.35 -13.00
N GLY A 12 -4.91 -13.14 -12.40
CA GLY A 12 -5.89 -13.96 -13.12
C GLY A 12 -7.25 -13.32 -13.39
N ASP A 13 -7.60 -12.22 -12.72
CA ASP A 13 -8.89 -11.54 -12.84
C ASP A 13 -8.69 -10.07 -13.26
N PRO A 14 -8.88 -9.73 -14.55
CA PRO A 14 -8.70 -8.37 -15.07
C PRO A 14 -9.62 -7.33 -14.43
N ASN A 15 -10.82 -7.72 -13.99
CA ASN A 15 -11.75 -6.80 -13.33
C ASN A 15 -11.27 -6.48 -11.91
N TYR A 16 -10.78 -7.49 -11.20
CA TYR A 16 -10.17 -7.30 -9.89
C TYR A 16 -8.90 -6.44 -10.00
N GLN A 17 -8.03 -6.71 -10.97
CA GLN A 17 -6.85 -5.88 -11.25
C GLN A 17 -7.22 -4.42 -11.49
N PHE A 18 -8.16 -4.16 -12.41
CA PHE A 18 -8.60 -2.80 -12.72
C PHE A 18 -9.15 -2.09 -11.49
N LEU A 19 -10.02 -2.75 -10.72
CA LEU A 19 -10.58 -2.18 -9.49
C LEU A 19 -9.48 -1.89 -8.46
N HIS A 20 -8.60 -2.85 -8.23
CA HIS A 20 -7.48 -2.72 -7.30
C HIS A 20 -6.60 -1.52 -7.66
N ASP A 21 -6.23 -1.39 -8.93
CA ASP A 21 -5.37 -0.30 -9.41
C ASP A 21 -6.05 1.06 -9.27
N ARG A 22 -7.34 1.16 -9.64
CA ARG A 22 -8.12 2.40 -9.51
C ARG A 22 -8.28 2.85 -8.06
N VAL A 23 -8.57 1.91 -7.15
CA VAL A 23 -8.68 2.24 -5.73
C VAL A 23 -7.31 2.65 -5.20
N SER A 24 -6.24 1.93 -5.56
CA SER A 24 -4.87 2.27 -5.16
C SER A 24 -4.47 3.66 -5.63
N ASP A 25 -4.80 4.03 -6.88
CA ASP A 25 -4.52 5.35 -7.44
C ASP A 25 -5.24 6.46 -6.65
N LEU A 26 -6.54 6.27 -6.38
CA LEU A 26 -7.35 7.24 -5.64
C LEU A 26 -6.77 7.52 -4.25
N PHE A 27 -6.40 6.48 -3.51
CA PHE A 27 -5.78 6.63 -2.20
C PHE A 27 -4.41 7.31 -2.29
N ALA A 28 -3.58 6.91 -3.27
CA ALA A 28 -2.26 7.50 -3.45
C ALA A 28 -2.33 9.00 -3.79
N GLU A 29 -3.26 9.42 -4.66
CA GLU A 29 -3.47 10.83 -4.99
C GLU A 29 -3.91 11.66 -3.78
N LYS A 30 -4.87 11.14 -3.00
CA LYS A 30 -5.35 11.82 -1.79
C LYS A 30 -4.26 11.95 -0.74
N LEU A 31 -3.52 10.88 -0.47
CA LEU A 31 -2.43 10.90 0.50
C LEU A 31 -1.29 11.82 0.05
N LYS A 32 -0.94 11.85 -1.24
CA LYS A 32 0.02 12.84 -1.77
C LYS A 32 -0.45 14.27 -1.53
N SER A 33 -1.73 14.56 -1.80
CA SER A 33 -2.31 15.88 -1.54
C SER A 33 -2.23 16.25 -0.05
N ASP A 34 -2.54 15.31 0.84
CA ASP A 34 -2.47 15.51 2.28
C ASP A 34 -1.05 15.75 2.78
N ILE A 35 -0.06 15.01 2.25
CA ILE A 35 1.37 15.23 2.53
C ILE A 35 1.79 16.65 2.11
N GLU A 36 1.37 17.13 0.94
CA GLU A 36 1.69 18.48 0.47
C GLU A 36 1.03 19.57 1.31
N LYS A 37 -0.20 19.35 1.80
CA LYS A 37 -0.86 20.27 2.74
C LYS A 37 -0.16 20.30 4.09
N LEU A 38 0.25 19.14 4.60
CA LEU A 38 1.02 19.02 5.84
C LEU A 38 2.35 19.79 5.74
N LYS A 39 3.07 19.68 4.62
CA LYS A 39 4.30 20.46 4.37
C LYS A 39 4.06 21.97 4.38
N LYS A 40 2.88 22.42 3.96
CA LYS A 40 2.45 23.83 3.97
C LYS A 40 1.86 24.28 5.31
N GLN A 41 1.83 23.41 6.31
CA GLN A 41 1.17 23.61 7.61
C GLN A 41 -0.35 23.88 7.51
N ASP A 42 -0.97 23.46 6.40
CA ASP A 42 -2.40 23.58 6.19
C ASP A 42 -3.14 22.35 6.73
N ILE A 43 -3.08 22.21 8.06
CA ILE A 43 -3.56 21.03 8.76
C ILE A 43 -5.09 20.87 8.71
N HIS A 44 -5.82 21.96 8.47
CA HIS A 44 -7.29 21.95 8.43
C HIS A 44 -7.83 21.38 7.12
N GLU A 45 -7.03 21.37 6.06
CA GLU A 45 -7.39 20.85 4.75
C GLU A 45 -6.96 19.39 4.54
N ILE A 46 -6.30 18.77 5.53
CA ILE A 46 -5.89 17.36 5.47
C ILE A 46 -7.14 16.48 5.47
N SER A 47 -7.25 15.63 4.45
CA SER A 47 -8.39 14.74 4.31
C SER A 47 -8.36 13.62 5.35
N SER A 48 -9.51 12.98 5.59
CA SER A 48 -9.58 11.81 6.47
C SER A 48 -9.06 10.52 5.81
N THR A 49 -8.54 10.57 4.57
CA THR A 49 -8.03 9.40 3.84
C THR A 49 -7.03 8.55 4.63
N PRO A 50 -6.07 9.11 5.42
CA PRO A 50 -5.16 8.30 6.23
C PRO A 50 -5.86 7.35 7.20
N TYR A 51 -7.01 7.75 7.77
CA TYR A 51 -7.78 6.92 8.71
C TYR A 51 -8.48 5.73 8.04
N PHE A 52 -8.73 5.83 6.74
CA PHE A 52 -9.35 4.76 5.94
C PHE A 52 -8.32 3.87 5.25
N CYS A 53 -7.04 4.21 5.34
CA CYS A 53 -5.98 3.33 4.85
C CYS A 53 -5.98 2.07 5.73
N PRO A 54 -6.07 0.86 5.15
CA PRO A 54 -6.02 -0.36 5.95
C PRO A 54 -4.69 -0.41 6.70
N SER A 55 -4.75 -0.52 8.02
CA SER A 55 -3.55 -0.72 8.84
C SER A 55 -2.93 -2.08 8.52
N LEU A 56 -1.60 -2.19 8.66
CA LEU A 56 -0.83 -3.43 8.44
C LEU A 56 -1.30 -4.60 9.33
N ASP A 57 -1.97 -4.30 10.45
CA ASP A 57 -2.44 -5.30 11.41
C ASP A 57 -3.83 -5.86 11.08
N TYR A 58 -4.55 -5.29 10.11
CA TYR A 58 -5.93 -5.71 9.83
C TYR A 58 -6.00 -6.77 8.73
N TYR A 59 -6.85 -7.78 8.92
CA TYR A 59 -7.09 -8.92 8.02
C TYR A 59 -7.34 -8.51 6.55
N MET A 60 -7.84 -7.30 6.30
CA MET A 60 -8.12 -6.78 4.96
C MET A 60 -6.86 -6.46 4.13
N GLU A 61 -5.72 -6.13 4.76
CA GLU A 61 -4.45 -5.91 4.06
C GLU A 61 -3.95 -7.21 3.43
N ARG A 62 -3.97 -8.31 4.22
CA ARG A 62 -3.63 -9.66 3.76
C ARG A 62 -4.54 -10.19 2.65
N ALA A 63 -5.74 -9.62 2.51
CA ALA A 63 -6.75 -10.01 1.53
C ALA A 63 -6.71 -9.22 0.22
N THR A 64 -5.98 -8.09 0.16
CA THR A 64 -6.02 -7.20 -1.02
C THR A 64 -4.69 -6.62 -1.46
N LEU A 65 -3.64 -6.59 -0.62
CA LEU A 65 -2.37 -5.90 -0.92
C LEU A 65 -2.51 -4.40 -1.26
N LEU A 66 -3.64 -3.79 -0.91
CA LEU A 66 -3.96 -2.41 -1.26
C LEU A 66 -2.98 -1.42 -0.61
N CYS A 67 -2.62 -1.63 0.66
CA CYS A 67 -1.67 -0.78 1.38
C CYS A 67 -0.28 -0.80 0.72
N GLU A 68 0.19 -1.99 0.31
CA GLU A 68 1.45 -2.16 -0.41
C GLU A 68 1.43 -1.38 -1.75
N SER A 69 0.36 -1.53 -2.53
CA SER A 69 0.19 -0.83 -3.81
C SER A 69 0.18 0.70 -3.64
N VAL A 70 -0.57 1.21 -2.66
CA VAL A 70 -0.62 2.64 -2.31
C VAL A 70 0.76 3.14 -1.85
N ALA A 71 1.45 2.40 -0.98
CA ALA A 71 2.77 2.76 -0.49
C ALA A 71 3.80 2.85 -1.64
N ARG A 72 3.82 1.87 -2.56
CA ARG A 72 4.68 1.90 -3.76
C ARG A 72 4.40 3.10 -4.65
N LYS A 73 3.14 3.56 -4.75
CA LYS A 73 2.76 4.73 -5.55
C LYS A 73 3.13 6.06 -4.90
N ILE A 74 3.11 6.15 -3.56
CA ILE A 74 3.48 7.38 -2.83
C ILE A 74 4.99 7.49 -2.66
N PHE A 75 5.66 6.38 -2.39
CA PHE A 75 7.10 6.28 -2.17
C PHE A 75 7.72 5.27 -3.17
N PRO A 76 7.85 5.64 -4.45
CA PRO A 76 8.53 4.78 -5.43
C PRO A 76 9.93 4.45 -4.95
N ARG A 77 10.39 3.21 -5.16
CA ARG A 77 11.72 2.78 -4.71
C ARG A 77 12.83 3.62 -5.33
N GLU A 78 12.58 4.17 -6.51
CA GLU A 78 13.49 5.03 -7.26
C GLU A 78 13.59 6.44 -6.66
N SER A 79 12.65 6.84 -5.79
CA SER A 79 12.54 8.19 -5.23
C SER A 79 13.48 8.50 -4.07
N SER A 80 14.07 7.49 -3.41
CA SER A 80 15.07 7.70 -2.36
C SER A 80 16.22 6.67 -2.46
N PRO A 81 17.50 7.10 -2.32
CA PRO A 81 18.65 6.19 -2.25
C PRO A 81 18.53 5.16 -1.13
N GLU A 82 17.85 5.51 -0.03
CA GLU A 82 17.65 4.67 1.15
C GLU A 82 16.87 3.39 0.83
N TYR A 83 15.89 3.47 -0.09
CA TYR A 83 15.09 2.32 -0.53
C TYR A 83 15.80 1.43 -1.58
N ARG A 84 16.93 1.87 -2.15
CA ARG A 84 17.73 1.02 -3.05
C ARG A 84 18.45 -0.09 -2.28
N VAL A 85 18.83 0.19 -1.03
CA VAL A 85 19.58 -0.74 -0.17
C VAL A 85 18.65 -1.78 0.46
N VAL A 86 17.36 -1.46 0.61
CA VAL A 86 16.35 -2.41 1.13
C VAL A 86 15.95 -3.37 0.01
N SER A 87 16.26 -4.66 0.20
CA SER A 87 15.81 -5.75 -0.66
C SER A 87 14.31 -6.03 -0.48
N GLU A 88 13.59 -6.39 -1.55
CA GLU A 88 12.15 -6.74 -1.49
C GLU A 88 11.85 -7.81 -0.42
N ALA A 89 12.79 -8.71 -0.15
CA ALA A 89 12.65 -9.73 0.90
C ALA A 89 12.43 -9.16 2.31
N HIS A 90 12.83 -7.91 2.57
CA HIS A 90 12.69 -7.26 3.87
C HIS A 90 11.32 -6.58 4.05
N TYR A 91 10.53 -6.42 2.99
CA TYR A 91 9.15 -5.93 3.06
C TYR A 91 8.12 -7.05 3.27
N VAL A 92 8.55 -8.31 3.20
CA VAL A 92 7.70 -9.46 3.46
C VAL A 92 7.60 -9.63 4.98
N THR A 93 6.45 -9.25 5.55
CA THR A 93 6.11 -9.65 6.92
C THR A 93 6.24 -11.17 7.03
N PRO A 94 6.97 -11.70 8.04
CA PRO A 94 7.11 -13.14 8.22
C PRO A 94 5.71 -13.74 8.23
N THR A 95 5.43 -14.63 7.28
CA THR A 95 4.25 -15.47 7.41
C THR A 95 4.48 -16.33 8.63
N GLU A 96 3.62 -16.24 9.64
CA GLU A 96 3.59 -17.19 10.75
C GLU A 96 3.48 -18.62 10.18
N SER A 97 4.64 -19.25 9.98
CA SER A 97 4.82 -20.68 9.75
C SER A 97 6.28 -21.08 9.96
N GLU A 98 7.02 -20.39 10.84
CA GLU A 98 8.35 -20.80 11.30
C GLU A 98 8.52 -20.49 12.79
N THR A 99 7.61 -20.98 13.62
CA THR A 99 7.92 -21.40 14.99
C THR A 99 7.22 -22.73 15.19
N GLY A 100 8.03 -23.76 15.44
CA GLY A 100 7.65 -25.18 15.42
C GLY A 100 6.63 -25.62 16.46
#